data_AF-A0A1X0J3H3-F1
#
_entry.id   AF-A0A1X0J3H3-F1
#
_cell.length_a   1.000
_cell.length_b   1.000
_cell.length_c   1.000
_cell.angle_alpha   90.00
_cell.angle_beta   90.00
_cell.angle_gamma   90.00
#
_symmetry.space_group_name_H-M   'P 1'
#
loop_
_entity.id
_entity.type
_entity.pdbx_description
1 polymer ?
#
loop_
_entity_poly.entity_id
_entity_poly.type
_entity_poly.pdbx_seq_one_letter_code
_entity_poly.pdbx_strand_id
1 'polypeptide(L)'
;MNGTQLVLGPALVAVCVVMVLLSALVYRVAAIGSPWTVPWVSIRGALQLAAVAGVLVAAMARLWSSALVLVGMFVVAGVTAAKRIRASRGAAWAAGALAVGWAAVLPLLLMSGVVPLTGVAVVPIAAIVLGNAMTSITVTARLALDAISMRVGEVEAALSLGLTERDSRMGVIDQVAATSLLPTVDSTRTVGLVTLPGAFVGVLLSTGSAAQAAAVQILILVALLLSQTCAVAVTIELIARGLITRTPSTARPRP
;
A
#
# COMPACT_ATOMS: atom_id res chain seq x y z
N MET A 1 -30.20 -3.76 24.32
CA MET A 1 -28.83 -3.24 24.10
C MET A 1 -27.79 -4.35 24.34
N ASN A 2 -27.95 -5.55 23.75
CA ASN A 2 -27.13 -6.74 24.08
C ASN A 2 -26.26 -7.27 22.91
N GLY A 3 -26.41 -6.74 21.69
CA GLY A 3 -25.71 -7.25 20.51
C GLY A 3 -24.22 -6.86 20.43
N THR A 4 -23.83 -5.72 21.00
CA THR A 4 -22.45 -5.19 20.90
C THR A 4 -21.48 -5.80 21.92
N GLN A 5 -21.97 -6.28 23.06
CA GLN A 5 -21.16 -6.95 24.10
C GLN A 5 -20.70 -8.36 23.68
N LEU A 6 -21.47 -9.07 22.85
CA LEU A 6 -21.08 -10.37 22.29
C LEU A 6 -19.97 -10.24 21.24
N VAL A 7 -19.92 -9.12 20.50
CA VAL A 7 -18.93 -8.88 19.43
C VAL A 7 -17.56 -8.55 20.00
N LEU A 8 -17.47 -7.86 21.15
CA LEU A 8 -16.21 -7.60 21.88
C LEU A 8 -15.98 -8.58 23.06
N GLY A 9 -16.56 -9.78 23.00
CA GLY A 9 -16.43 -10.76 24.07
C GLY A 9 -15.09 -11.52 24.10
N PRO A 10 -14.80 -12.26 25.18
CA PRO A 10 -13.66 -13.19 25.27
C PRO A 10 -13.67 -14.24 24.15
N ALA A 11 -14.84 -14.54 23.57
CA ALA A 11 -14.98 -15.40 22.41
C ALA A 11 -14.28 -14.86 21.15
N LEU A 12 -14.36 -13.55 20.87
CA LEU A 12 -13.64 -12.94 19.74
C LEU A 12 -12.12 -13.09 19.93
N VAL A 13 -11.63 -12.76 21.13
CA VAL A 13 -10.21 -12.86 21.47
C VAL A 13 -9.73 -14.30 21.35
N ALA A 14 -10.47 -15.27 21.87
CA ALA A 14 -10.15 -16.69 21.75
C ALA A 14 -10.07 -17.13 20.29
N VAL A 15 -11.05 -16.77 19.46
CA VAL A 15 -11.04 -17.09 18.02
C VAL A 15 -9.83 -16.45 17.32
N CYS A 16 -9.54 -15.16 17.56
CA CYS A 16 -8.37 -14.50 16.99
C CYS A 16 -7.07 -15.19 17.41
N VAL A 17 -6.90 -15.55 18.69
CA VAL A 17 -5.72 -16.25 19.20
C VAL A 17 -5.57 -17.61 18.53
N VAL A 18 -6.65 -18.39 18.42
CA VAL A 18 -6.63 -19.69 17.74
C VAL A 18 -6.22 -19.53 16.27
N MET A 19 -6.77 -18.54 15.54
CA MET A 19 -6.39 -18.28 14.15
C MET A 19 -4.91 -17.87 14.00
N VAL A 20 -4.39 -17.06 14.93
CA VAL A 20 -2.97 -16.66 14.94
C VAL A 20 -2.06 -17.86 15.22
N LEU A 21 -2.42 -18.71 16.19
CA LEU A 21 -1.65 -19.91 16.53
C LEU A 21 -1.65 -20.93 15.39
N LEU A 22 -2.80 -21.17 14.76
CA LEU A 22 -2.89 -22.04 13.59
C LEU A 22 -2.05 -21.50 12.43
N SER A 23 -2.11 -20.20 12.17
CA SER A 23 -1.29 -19.56 11.13
C SER A 23 0.21 -19.68 11.43
N ALA A 24 0.62 -19.50 12.68
CA ALA A 24 2.01 -19.68 13.12
C ALA A 24 2.48 -21.14 12.98
N LEU A 25 1.60 -22.10 13.29
CA LEU A 25 1.86 -23.53 13.10
C LEU A 25 2.07 -23.85 11.62
N VAL A 26 1.20 -23.35 10.73
CA VAL A 26 1.35 -23.52 9.27
C VAL A 26 2.65 -22.89 8.79
N TYR A 27 2.99 -21.68 9.24
CA TYR A 27 4.28 -21.03 8.91
C TYR A 27 5.49 -21.89 9.31
N ARG A 28 5.40 -22.55 10.47
CA ARG A 28 6.45 -23.45 10.96
C ARG A 28 6.55 -24.72 10.10
N VAL A 29 5.42 -25.37 9.82
CA VAL A 29 5.38 -26.63 9.07
C VAL A 29 5.77 -26.43 7.60
N ALA A 30 5.33 -25.32 6.99
CA ALA A 30 5.64 -24.99 5.61
C ALA A 30 7.02 -24.31 5.43
N ALA A 31 7.80 -24.13 6.51
CA ALA A 31 9.13 -23.52 6.52
C ALA A 31 9.23 -22.16 5.80
N ILE A 32 8.14 -21.36 5.82
CA ILE A 32 8.02 -20.09 5.10
C ILE A 32 8.86 -18.97 5.77
N GLY A 33 9.18 -19.13 7.06
CA GLY A 33 10.00 -18.18 7.82
C GLY A 33 9.93 -18.42 9.32
N SER A 34 10.21 -17.38 10.11
CA SER A 34 10.12 -17.47 11.58
C SER A 34 8.67 -17.62 12.04
N PRO A 35 8.35 -18.60 12.90
CA PRO A 35 6.99 -18.81 13.42
C PRO A 35 6.50 -17.64 14.28
N TRP A 36 7.41 -16.80 14.78
CA TRP A 36 7.10 -15.59 15.54
C TRP A 36 6.63 -14.41 14.68
N THR A 37 6.74 -14.51 13.35
CA THR A 37 6.34 -13.42 12.44
C THR A 37 4.86 -13.11 12.56
N VAL A 38 4.00 -14.14 12.52
CA VAL A 38 2.54 -13.95 12.54
C VAL A 38 2.05 -13.37 13.87
N PRO A 39 2.38 -13.94 15.05
CA PRO A 39 1.91 -13.39 16.32
C PRO A 39 2.38 -11.97 16.57
N TRP A 40 3.64 -11.66 16.25
CA TRP A 40 4.20 -10.33 16.47
C TRP A 40 3.55 -9.27 15.57
N VAL A 41 3.33 -9.58 14.29
CA VAL A 41 2.64 -8.68 13.35
C VAL A 41 1.19 -8.47 13.77
N SER A 42 0.49 -9.52 14.24
CA SER A 42 -0.88 -9.42 14.74
C SER A 42 -0.99 -8.51 15.97
N ILE A 43 -0.15 -8.71 16.98
CA ILE A 43 -0.16 -7.89 18.21
C ILE A 43 0.15 -6.43 17.89
N ARG A 44 1.22 -6.18 17.11
CA ARG A 44 1.60 -4.83 16.70
C ARG A 44 0.48 -4.16 15.89
N GLY A 45 -0.15 -4.88 14.97
CA GLY A 45 -1.26 -4.39 14.17
C GLY A 45 -2.47 -4.03 15.02
N ALA A 46 -2.84 -4.88 15.98
CA ALA A 46 -3.93 -4.62 16.91
C ALA A 46 -3.67 -3.37 17.76
N LEU A 47 -2.46 -3.24 18.32
CA LEU A 47 -2.07 -2.08 19.13
C LEU A 47 -2.08 -0.79 18.29
N GLN A 48 -1.54 -0.85 17.06
CA GLN A 48 -1.53 0.29 16.15
C GLN A 48 -2.94 0.72 15.76
N LEU A 49 -3.82 -0.24 15.46
CA LEU A 49 -5.22 0.05 15.09
C LEU A 49 -5.99 0.65 16.28
N ALA A 50 -5.80 0.12 17.49
CA ALA A 50 -6.41 0.67 18.70
C ALA A 50 -5.96 2.12 18.96
N ALA A 51 -4.66 2.40 18.82
CA ALA A 51 -4.13 3.75 18.94
C ALA A 51 -4.71 4.69 17.87
N VAL A 52 -4.75 4.26 16.61
CA VAL A 52 -5.32 5.04 15.50
C VAL A 52 -6.83 5.28 15.69
N ALA A 53 -7.58 4.30 16.20
CA ALA A 53 -8.99 4.47 16.53
C ALA A 53 -9.18 5.56 17.60
N GLY A 54 -8.35 5.57 18.65
CA GLY A 54 -8.36 6.63 19.67
C GLY A 54 -8.04 8.02 19.08
N VAL A 55 -7.03 8.10 18.22
CA VAL A 55 -6.67 9.35 17.52
C VAL A 55 -7.80 9.82 16.60
N LEU A 56 -8.44 8.91 15.87
CA LEU A 56 -9.57 9.24 15.01
C LEU A 56 -10.73 9.82 15.83
N VAL A 57 -11.10 9.19 16.94
CA VAL A 57 -12.15 9.72 17.84
C VAL A 57 -11.83 11.14 18.30
N ALA A 58 -10.57 11.44 18.64
CA ALA A 58 -10.13 12.78 19.01
C ALA A 58 -10.07 13.75 17.81
N ALA A 59 -9.72 13.26 16.62
CA ALA A 59 -9.58 14.07 15.42
C ALA A 59 -10.91 14.42 14.73
N MET A 60 -11.99 13.69 15.03
CA MET A 60 -13.34 13.92 14.47
C MET A 60 -13.98 15.23 14.95
N ALA A 61 -13.41 15.91 15.96
CA ALA A 61 -13.97 17.14 16.53
C ALA A 61 -13.76 18.41 15.68
N ARG A 62 -12.81 18.42 14.72
CA ARG A 62 -12.54 19.60 13.87
C ARG A 62 -12.01 19.22 12.48
N LEU A 63 -12.27 20.07 11.47
CA LEU A 63 -11.76 19.84 10.12
C LEU A 63 -10.22 19.96 10.06
N TRP A 64 -9.66 20.85 10.88
CA TRP A 64 -8.21 21.08 10.98
C TRP A 64 -7.46 19.86 11.54
N SER A 65 -8.06 19.12 12.47
CA SER A 65 -7.47 17.87 12.99
C SER A 65 -7.46 16.76 11.94
N SER A 66 -8.41 16.76 10.98
CA SER A 66 -8.40 15.79 9.88
C SER A 66 -7.20 16.00 8.94
N ALA A 67 -6.86 17.25 8.64
CA ALA A 67 -5.66 17.56 7.85
C ALA A 67 -4.37 17.11 8.57
N LEU A 68 -4.28 17.32 9.89
CA LEU A 68 -3.12 16.89 10.68
C LEU A 68 -2.98 15.36 10.70
N VAL A 69 -4.09 14.63 10.81
CA VAL A 69 -4.09 13.16 10.68
C VAL A 69 -3.60 12.73 9.29
N LEU A 70 -4.10 13.35 8.22
CA LEU A 70 -3.66 13.03 6.85
C LEU A 70 -2.16 13.24 6.65
N VAL A 71 -1.61 14.34 7.17
CA VAL A 71 -0.16 14.60 7.14
C VAL A 71 0.60 13.54 7.92
N GLY A 72 0.14 13.21 9.14
CA GLY A 72 0.75 12.14 9.95
C GLY A 72 0.74 10.79 9.24
N MET A 73 -0.39 10.42 8.62
CA MET A 73 -0.51 9.20 7.83
C MET A 73 0.43 9.20 6.63
N PHE A 74 0.53 10.33 5.92
CA PHE A 74 1.45 10.48 4.79
C PHE A 74 2.92 10.28 5.20
N VAL A 75 3.34 10.91 6.31
CA VAL A 75 4.70 10.75 6.85
C VAL A 75 4.97 9.29 7.22
N VAL A 76 4.07 8.66 7.97
CA VAL A 76 4.22 7.26 8.37
C VAL A 76 4.26 6.33 7.15
N ALA A 77 3.41 6.56 6.15
CA ALA A 77 3.39 5.78 4.92
C ALA A 77 4.67 5.97 4.11
N GLY A 78 5.18 7.20 3.95
CA GLY A 78 6.43 7.48 3.25
C GLY A 78 7.64 6.84 3.94
N VAL A 79 7.76 6.97 5.26
CA VAL A 79 8.82 6.30 6.04
C VAL A 79 8.71 4.79 5.94
N THR A 80 7.49 4.26 5.97
CA THR A 80 7.25 2.81 5.86
C THR A 80 7.61 2.30 4.46
N ALA A 81 7.23 2.99 3.39
CA ALA A 81 7.62 2.68 2.02
C ALA A 81 9.16 2.67 1.89
N ALA A 82 9.82 3.74 2.33
CA ALA A 82 11.28 3.87 2.27
C ALA A 82 11.98 2.68 2.95
N LYS A 83 11.55 2.31 4.17
CA LYS A 83 12.07 1.15 4.89
C LYS A 83 11.78 -0.18 4.18
N ARG A 84 10.58 -0.32 3.59
CA ARG A 84 10.18 -1.55 2.92
C ARG A 84 10.87 -1.75 1.58
N ILE A 85 11.28 -0.72 0.84
CA ILE A 85 11.96 -0.88 -0.47
C ILE A 85 13.33 -1.56 -0.32
N ARG A 86 14.01 -1.39 0.83
CA ARG A 86 15.38 -1.88 1.07
C ARG A 86 16.37 -1.40 -0.02
N ALA A 87 16.23 -0.15 -0.43
CA ALA A 87 17.25 0.53 -1.25
C ALA A 87 18.43 0.95 -0.37
N SER A 88 19.64 0.97 -0.92
CA SER A 88 20.83 1.48 -0.21
C SER A 88 20.92 3.00 -0.30
N ARG A 89 20.42 3.59 -1.39
CA ARG A 89 20.33 5.04 -1.58
C ARG A 89 18.97 5.44 -2.13
N GLY A 90 18.53 6.64 -1.75
CA GLY A 90 17.34 7.28 -2.31
C GLY A 90 16.00 6.76 -1.83
N ALA A 91 15.95 5.93 -0.78
CA ALA A 91 14.68 5.40 -0.26
C ALA A 91 13.65 6.50 0.10
N ALA A 92 14.11 7.71 0.45
CA ALA A 92 13.26 8.88 0.70
C ALA A 92 12.46 9.34 -0.52
N TRP A 93 12.93 9.09 -1.75
CA TRP A 93 12.21 9.43 -2.98
C TRP A 93 10.89 8.65 -3.13
N ALA A 94 10.72 7.55 -2.37
CA ALA A 94 9.44 6.85 -2.27
C ALA A 94 8.31 7.74 -1.77
N ALA A 95 8.61 8.70 -0.89
CA ALA A 95 7.63 9.69 -0.44
C ALA A 95 7.20 10.62 -1.59
N GLY A 96 8.11 10.96 -2.51
CA GLY A 96 7.78 11.74 -3.71
C GLY A 96 6.84 10.99 -4.64
N ALA A 97 7.12 9.71 -4.92
CA ALA A 97 6.22 8.87 -5.70
C ALA A 97 4.84 8.73 -5.05
N LEU A 98 4.81 8.57 -3.72
CA LEU A 98 3.58 8.51 -2.95
C LEU A 98 2.80 9.84 -3.01
N ALA A 99 3.49 10.98 -2.89
CA ALA A 99 2.89 12.31 -3.02
C ALA A 99 2.21 12.49 -4.37
N VAL A 100 2.87 12.09 -5.47
CA VAL A 100 2.30 12.21 -6.82
C VAL A 100 1.04 11.35 -6.97
N GLY A 101 1.08 10.09 -6.53
CA GLY A 101 -0.10 9.22 -6.57
C GLY A 101 -1.26 9.76 -5.74
N TRP A 102 -0.99 10.39 -4.60
CA TRP A 102 -2.01 10.98 -3.75
C TRP A 102 -2.57 12.29 -4.32
N ALA A 103 -1.70 13.15 -4.84
CA ALA A 103 -2.04 14.42 -5.47
C ALA A 103 -2.82 14.24 -6.78
N ALA A 104 -2.69 13.11 -7.46
CA ALA A 104 -3.50 12.80 -8.65
C ALA A 104 -4.98 12.59 -8.32
N VAL A 105 -5.30 12.16 -7.09
CA VAL A 105 -6.66 11.71 -6.72
C VAL A 105 -7.35 12.67 -5.76
N LEU A 106 -6.64 13.13 -4.73
CA LEU A 106 -7.22 13.97 -3.68
C LEU A 106 -7.94 15.22 -4.22
N PRO A 107 -7.33 16.03 -5.11
CA PRO A 107 -8.01 17.19 -5.68
C PRO A 107 -9.28 16.82 -6.44
N LEU A 108 -9.26 15.73 -7.23
CA LEU A 108 -10.44 15.27 -7.97
C LEU A 108 -11.58 14.87 -7.02
N LEU A 109 -11.25 14.15 -5.94
CA LEU A 109 -12.25 13.76 -4.93
C LEU A 109 -12.85 14.99 -4.23
N LEU A 110 -12.00 15.93 -3.82
CA LEU A 110 -12.42 17.14 -3.09
C LEU A 110 -13.22 18.10 -3.98
N MET A 111 -12.87 18.21 -5.27
CA MET A 111 -13.56 19.09 -6.22
C MET A 111 -14.85 18.50 -6.78
N SER A 112 -14.98 17.17 -6.85
CA SER A 112 -16.16 16.53 -7.42
C SER A 112 -17.46 16.79 -6.66
N GLY A 113 -17.37 17.17 -5.38
CA GLY A 113 -18.54 17.31 -4.49
C GLY A 113 -19.27 15.99 -4.19
N VAL A 114 -18.81 14.85 -4.74
CA VAL A 114 -19.43 13.53 -4.57
C VAL A 114 -19.20 13.01 -3.16
N VAL A 115 -18.05 13.33 -2.56
CA VAL A 115 -17.71 12.97 -1.18
C VAL A 115 -17.94 14.19 -0.30
N PRO A 116 -18.76 14.09 0.77
CA PRO A 116 -18.91 15.20 1.70
C PRO A 116 -17.54 15.55 2.29
N LEU A 117 -17.21 16.84 2.31
CA LEU A 117 -15.96 17.38 2.85
C LEU A 117 -15.93 17.34 4.38
N THR A 118 -16.30 16.19 4.96
CA THR A 118 -16.23 15.90 6.39
C THR A 118 -15.05 14.98 6.64
N GLY A 119 -14.36 15.20 7.76
CA GLY A 119 -13.22 14.37 8.16
C GLY A 119 -13.55 12.87 8.20
N VAL A 120 -14.79 12.53 8.53
CA VAL A 120 -15.30 11.15 8.65
C VAL A 120 -15.26 10.40 7.32
N ALA A 121 -15.51 11.10 6.20
CA ALA A 121 -15.52 10.49 4.88
C ALA A 121 -14.16 10.58 4.18
N VAL A 122 -13.50 11.74 4.29
CA VAL A 122 -12.24 12.00 3.56
C VAL A 122 -11.09 11.18 4.13
N VAL A 123 -10.97 11.07 5.46
CA VAL A 123 -9.81 10.40 6.08
C VAL A 123 -9.74 8.91 5.71
N PRO A 124 -10.82 8.11 5.81
CA PRO A 124 -10.78 6.70 5.40
C PRO A 124 -10.47 6.50 3.91
N ILE A 125 -11.05 7.31 3.01
CA ILE A 125 -10.79 7.18 1.57
C ILE A 125 -9.33 7.51 1.28
N ALA A 126 -8.83 8.63 1.80
CA ALA A 126 -7.44 9.03 1.63
C ALA A 126 -6.48 7.98 2.21
N ALA A 127 -6.80 7.40 3.38
CA ALA A 127 -6.06 6.31 4.01
C ALA A 127 -5.99 5.05 3.12
N ILE A 128 -7.12 4.63 2.56
CA ILE A 128 -7.20 3.48 1.65
C ILE A 128 -6.33 3.73 0.41
N VAL A 129 -6.44 4.91 -0.20
CA VAL A 129 -5.63 5.29 -1.38
C VAL A 129 -4.14 5.29 -1.03
N LEU A 130 -3.78 5.92 0.09
CA LEU A 130 -2.39 6.02 0.55
C LEU A 130 -1.75 4.65 0.79
N GLY A 131 -2.47 3.77 1.50
CA GLY A 131 -1.97 2.43 1.86
C GLY A 131 -1.76 1.53 0.63
N ASN A 132 -2.68 1.61 -0.34
CA ASN A 132 -2.58 0.87 -1.59
C ASN A 132 -1.44 1.40 -2.48
N ALA A 133 -1.31 2.73 -2.62
CA ALA A 133 -0.19 3.33 -3.33
C ALA A 133 1.17 2.97 -2.69
N MET A 134 1.27 3.05 -1.36
CA MET A 134 2.47 2.64 -0.61
C MET A 134 2.87 1.19 -0.91
N THR A 135 1.89 0.29 -0.96
CA THR A 135 2.12 -1.14 -1.24
C THR A 135 2.60 -1.36 -2.66
N SER A 136 1.95 -0.74 -3.66
CA SER A 136 2.37 -0.82 -5.06
C SER A 136 3.78 -0.29 -5.26
N ILE A 137 4.10 0.91 -4.78
CA ILE A 137 5.45 1.50 -4.85
C ILE A 137 6.49 0.54 -4.28
N THR A 138 6.21 -0.03 -3.11
CA THR A 138 7.13 -0.94 -2.43
C THR A 138 7.40 -2.19 -3.26
N VAL A 139 6.36 -2.79 -3.83
CA VAL A 139 6.47 -4.00 -4.66
C VAL A 139 7.18 -3.69 -5.96
N THR A 140 6.76 -2.66 -6.70
CA THR A 140 7.40 -2.21 -7.94
C THR A 140 8.88 -1.94 -7.73
N ALA A 141 9.23 -1.20 -6.68
CA ALA A 141 10.62 -0.84 -6.43
C ALA A 141 11.47 -2.06 -6.11
N ARG A 142 10.94 -3.03 -5.36
CA ARG A 142 11.65 -4.28 -5.09
C ARG A 142 11.89 -5.08 -6.36
N LEU A 143 10.83 -5.32 -7.13
CA LEU A 143 10.93 -6.07 -8.38
C LEU A 143 11.90 -5.40 -9.38
N ALA A 144 11.87 -4.08 -9.50
CA ALA A 144 12.76 -3.34 -10.38
C ALA A 144 14.23 -3.39 -9.91
N LEU A 145 14.47 -3.20 -8.61
CA LEU A 145 15.82 -3.31 -8.04
C LEU A 145 16.36 -4.74 -8.14
N ASP A 146 15.52 -5.75 -7.96
CA ASP A 146 15.87 -7.16 -8.10
C ASP A 146 16.20 -7.50 -9.55
N ALA A 147 15.40 -7.02 -10.52
CA ALA A 147 15.64 -7.18 -11.95
C ALA A 147 16.99 -6.58 -12.38
N ILE A 148 17.27 -5.33 -11.96
CA ILE A 148 18.56 -4.67 -12.22
C ILE A 148 19.71 -5.46 -11.60
N SER A 149 19.54 -5.95 -10.36
CA SER A 149 20.60 -6.70 -9.66
C SER A 149 20.89 -8.05 -10.31
N MET A 150 19.90 -8.70 -10.93
CA MET A 150 20.07 -9.97 -11.64
C MET A 150 20.64 -9.77 -13.05
N ARG A 151 20.38 -8.64 -13.69
CA ARG A 151 20.74 -8.35 -15.10
C ARG A 151 21.71 -7.18 -15.22
N VAL A 152 22.64 -7.06 -14.27
CA VAL A 152 23.63 -5.96 -14.26
C VAL A 152 24.42 -5.93 -15.58
N GLY A 153 24.78 -7.09 -16.12
CA GLY A 153 25.49 -7.18 -17.40
C GLY A 153 24.72 -6.61 -18.60
N GLU A 154 23.38 -6.71 -18.62
CA GLU A 154 22.56 -6.09 -19.67
C GLU A 154 22.60 -4.56 -19.57
N VAL A 155 22.57 -4.02 -18.34
CA VAL A 155 22.68 -2.57 -18.09
C VAL A 155 24.08 -2.05 -18.47
N GLU A 156 25.15 -2.76 -18.11
CA GLU A 156 26.52 -2.38 -18.43
C GLU A 156 26.82 -2.45 -19.94
N ALA A 157 26.25 -3.45 -20.63
CA ALA A 157 26.34 -3.56 -22.08
C ALA A 157 25.64 -2.38 -22.77
N ALA A 158 24.43 -2.02 -22.33
CA ALA A 158 23.70 -0.86 -22.84
C ALA A 158 24.46 0.45 -22.63
N LEU A 159 25.07 0.65 -21.46
CA LEU A 159 25.92 1.81 -21.18
C LEU A 159 27.17 1.84 -22.08
N SER A 160 27.78 0.69 -22.36
CA SER A 160 28.94 0.56 -23.25
C SER A 160 28.60 0.90 -24.71
N LEU A 161 27.33 0.73 -25.10
CA LEU A 161 26.79 1.17 -26.38
C LEU A 161 26.47 2.68 -26.42
N GLY A 162 26.70 3.41 -25.32
CA GLY A 162 26.47 4.85 -25.22
C GLY A 162 25.03 5.25 -24.84
N LEU A 163 24.20 4.30 -24.42
CA LEU A 163 22.85 4.61 -23.92
C LEU A 163 22.92 5.35 -22.59
N THR A 164 21.90 6.15 -22.29
CA THR A 164 21.79 6.86 -21.01
C THR A 164 21.56 5.87 -19.87
N GLU A 165 21.91 6.24 -18.63
CA GLU A 165 21.63 5.40 -17.45
C GLU A 165 20.14 5.06 -17.34
N ARG A 166 19.28 6.05 -17.63
CA ARG A 166 17.84 5.90 -17.65
C ARG A 166 17.40 4.80 -18.62
N ASP A 167 17.81 4.88 -19.87
CA ASP A 167 17.32 3.98 -20.91
C ASP A 167 17.91 2.58 -20.76
N SER A 168 19.18 2.50 -20.33
CA SER A 168 19.86 1.24 -20.01
C SER A 168 19.12 0.47 -18.91
N ARG A 169 18.67 1.16 -17.86
CA ARG A 169 17.92 0.55 -16.77
C ARG A 169 16.46 0.31 -17.14
N MET A 170 15.84 1.20 -17.92
CA MET A 170 14.47 1.06 -18.39
C MET A 170 14.28 -0.21 -19.21
N GLY A 171 15.25 -0.55 -20.08
CA GLY A 171 15.21 -1.79 -20.87
C GLY A 171 15.14 -3.07 -20.04
N VAL A 172 15.52 -3.02 -18.77
CA VAL A 172 15.48 -4.17 -17.84
C VAL A 172 14.19 -4.20 -16.99
N ILE A 173 13.56 -3.04 -16.75
CA ILE A 173 12.47 -2.91 -15.76
C ILE A 173 11.11 -2.54 -16.37
N ASP A 174 10.99 -2.45 -17.69
CA ASP A 174 9.78 -2.06 -18.41
C ASP A 174 8.53 -2.88 -18.02
N GLN A 175 8.68 -4.21 -17.87
CA GLN A 175 7.57 -5.12 -17.53
C GLN A 175 7.22 -5.13 -16.03
N VAL A 176 8.04 -4.52 -15.18
CA VAL A 176 7.80 -4.48 -13.73
C VAL A 176 6.55 -3.67 -13.40
N ALA A 177 6.28 -2.60 -14.16
CA ALA A 177 5.11 -1.74 -13.99
C ALA A 177 3.82 -2.57 -14.03
N ALA A 178 3.63 -3.28 -15.14
CA ALA A 178 2.46 -4.09 -15.40
C ALA A 178 2.26 -5.16 -14.32
N THR A 179 3.34 -5.88 -13.98
CA THR A 179 3.33 -6.94 -12.97
C THR A 179 2.88 -6.43 -11.59
N SER A 180 3.36 -5.24 -11.19
CA SER A 180 3.02 -4.66 -9.89
C SER A 180 1.59 -4.15 -9.77
N LEU A 181 0.93 -3.87 -10.89
CA LEU A 181 -0.46 -3.39 -10.95
C LEU A 181 -1.48 -4.53 -11.09
N LEU A 182 -1.04 -5.76 -11.41
CA LEU A 182 -1.93 -6.93 -11.54
C LEU A 182 -2.87 -7.12 -10.34
N PRO A 183 -2.42 -7.05 -9.07
CA PRO A 183 -3.32 -7.26 -7.92
C PRO A 183 -4.48 -6.25 -7.89
N THR A 184 -4.22 -4.98 -8.22
CA THR A 184 -5.25 -3.95 -8.28
C THR A 184 -6.23 -4.21 -9.42
N VAL A 185 -5.71 -4.54 -10.60
CA VAL A 185 -6.53 -4.83 -11.78
C VAL A 185 -7.42 -6.05 -11.53
N ASP A 186 -6.86 -7.11 -10.95
CA ASP A 186 -7.59 -8.36 -10.67
C ASP A 186 -8.59 -8.19 -9.53
N SER A 187 -8.24 -7.45 -8.49
CA SER A 187 -9.21 -7.09 -7.45
C SER A 187 -10.35 -6.27 -8.03
N THR A 188 -10.07 -5.32 -8.93
CA THR A 188 -11.10 -4.50 -9.59
C THR A 188 -12.02 -5.34 -10.48
N ARG A 189 -11.49 -6.31 -11.23
CA ARG A 189 -12.28 -7.23 -12.07
C ARG A 189 -13.19 -8.16 -11.28
N THR A 190 -12.80 -8.52 -10.06
CA THR A 190 -13.51 -9.52 -9.23
C THR A 190 -14.40 -8.91 -8.15
N VAL A 191 -14.39 -7.58 -7.99
CA VAL A 191 -15.30 -6.88 -7.07
C VAL A 191 -16.74 -7.15 -7.48
N GLY A 192 -17.56 -7.56 -6.50
CA GLY A 192 -18.98 -7.85 -6.69
C GLY A 192 -19.26 -9.27 -7.19
N LEU A 193 -18.26 -10.01 -7.67
CA LEU A 193 -18.39 -11.42 -8.06
C LEU A 193 -17.90 -12.37 -6.97
N VAL A 194 -16.68 -12.14 -6.47
CA VAL A 194 -16.03 -13.01 -5.47
C VAL A 194 -15.71 -12.26 -4.19
N THR A 195 -15.51 -10.94 -4.28
CA THR A 195 -15.13 -10.12 -3.15
C THR A 195 -16.14 -8.99 -2.94
N LEU A 196 -16.53 -8.79 -1.68
CA LEU A 196 -17.28 -7.62 -1.23
C LEU A 196 -16.31 -6.74 -0.43
N PRO A 197 -15.85 -5.61 -0.98
CA PRO A 197 -14.92 -4.72 -0.29
C PRO A 197 -15.52 -4.19 1.02
N GLY A 198 -14.68 -4.04 2.05
CA GLY A 198 -15.12 -3.54 3.35
C GLY A 198 -15.74 -2.14 3.29
N ALA A 199 -15.27 -1.27 2.38
CA ALA A 199 -15.85 0.06 2.18
C ALA A 199 -17.28 0.01 1.61
N PHE A 200 -17.53 -0.88 0.63
CA PHE A 200 -18.87 -1.15 0.12
C PHE A 200 -19.80 -1.60 1.25
N VAL A 201 -19.39 -2.61 2.04
CA VAL A 201 -20.19 -3.12 3.16
C VAL A 201 -20.42 -2.03 4.21
N GLY A 202 -19.42 -1.21 4.52
CA GLY A 202 -19.53 -0.11 5.46
C GLY A 202 -20.54 0.96 5.02
N VAL A 203 -20.54 1.33 3.74
CA VAL A 203 -21.52 2.28 3.19
C VAL A 203 -22.90 1.64 3.16
N LEU A 204 -23.01 0.38 2.70
CA LEU A 204 -24.27 -0.35 2.65
C LEU A 204 -24.94 -0.44 4.04
N LEU A 205 -24.18 -0.79 5.08
CA LEU A 205 -24.70 -0.91 6.45
C LEU A 205 -25.04 0.44 7.08
N SER A 206 -24.36 1.52 6.69
CA SER A 206 -24.60 2.86 7.26
C SER A 206 -25.71 3.63 6.55
N THR A 207 -25.85 3.48 5.23
CA THR A 207 -26.86 4.21 4.43
C THR A 207 -28.08 3.35 4.11
N GLY A 208 -27.98 2.03 4.17
CA GLY A 208 -29.03 1.10 3.74
C GLY A 208 -29.21 1.02 2.22
N SER A 209 -28.43 1.77 1.42
CA SER A 209 -28.58 1.85 -0.03
C SER A 209 -27.44 1.14 -0.78
N ALA A 210 -27.78 0.03 -1.44
CA ALA A 210 -26.83 -0.71 -2.28
C ALA A 210 -26.34 0.11 -3.47
N ALA A 211 -27.19 0.96 -4.06
CA ALA A 211 -26.81 1.81 -5.17
C ALA A 211 -25.77 2.86 -4.76
N GLN A 212 -25.94 3.48 -3.58
CA GLN A 212 -24.95 4.43 -3.05
C GLN A 212 -23.63 3.72 -2.70
N ALA A 213 -23.70 2.55 -2.05
CA ALA A 213 -22.52 1.75 -1.74
C ALA A 213 -21.74 1.37 -3.00
N ALA A 214 -22.43 0.95 -4.06
CA ALA A 214 -21.82 0.61 -5.34
C ALA A 214 -21.14 1.83 -5.99
N ALA A 215 -21.81 2.99 -6.01
CA ALA A 215 -21.25 4.21 -6.60
C ALA A 215 -19.96 4.67 -5.89
N VAL A 216 -19.96 4.68 -4.55
CA VAL A 216 -18.77 5.03 -3.76
C VAL A 216 -17.65 4.00 -3.97
N GLN A 217 -17.99 2.71 -4.05
CA GLN A 217 -17.00 1.67 -4.28
C GLN A 217 -16.34 1.80 -5.66
N ILE A 218 -17.12 2.08 -6.71
CA ILE A 218 -16.59 2.32 -8.07
C ILE A 218 -15.66 3.54 -8.06
N LEU A 219 -16.06 4.64 -7.40
CA LEU A 219 -15.21 5.82 -7.23
C LEU A 219 -13.87 5.46 -6.57
N ILE A 220 -13.90 4.67 -5.50
CA ILE A 220 -12.68 4.22 -4.80
C ILE A 220 -11.81 3.34 -5.72
N LEU A 221 -12.38 2.39 -6.46
CA LEU A 221 -11.59 1.52 -7.35
C LEU A 221 -10.89 2.31 -8.47
N VAL A 222 -11.60 3.25 -9.10
CA VAL A 222 -11.02 4.12 -10.13
C VAL A 222 -9.94 5.04 -9.53
N ALA A 223 -10.20 5.60 -8.34
CA ALA A 223 -9.22 6.39 -7.61
C ALA A 223 -7.95 5.58 -7.28
N LEU A 224 -8.09 4.32 -6.86
CA LEU A 224 -6.97 3.43 -6.59
C LEU A 224 -6.14 3.16 -7.85
N LEU A 225 -6.79 2.85 -8.97
CA LEU A 225 -6.12 2.63 -10.26
C LEU A 225 -5.32 3.87 -10.68
N LEU A 226 -5.91 5.06 -10.62
CA LEU A 226 -5.22 6.30 -10.96
C LEU A 226 -4.02 6.55 -10.03
N SER A 227 -4.25 6.49 -8.71
CA SER A 227 -3.21 6.74 -7.71
C SER A 227 -2.02 5.80 -7.87
N GLN A 228 -2.29 4.50 -7.98
CA GLN A 228 -1.26 3.47 -8.08
C GLN A 228 -0.53 3.57 -9.42
N THR A 229 -1.23 3.81 -10.53
CA THR A 229 -0.57 3.96 -11.84
C THR A 229 0.40 5.14 -11.84
N CYS A 230 -0.01 6.31 -11.32
CA CYS A 230 0.87 7.47 -11.18
C CYS A 230 2.06 7.18 -10.25
N ALA A 231 1.80 6.59 -9.08
CA ALA A 231 2.84 6.27 -8.11
C ALA A 231 3.87 5.26 -8.64
N VAL A 232 3.41 4.22 -9.34
CA VAL A 232 4.25 3.19 -9.97
C VAL A 232 5.09 3.78 -11.09
N ALA A 233 4.49 4.60 -11.96
CA ALA A 233 5.22 5.28 -13.05
C ALA A 233 6.36 6.15 -12.51
N VAL A 234 6.10 6.97 -11.49
CA VAL A 234 7.14 7.80 -10.85
C VAL A 234 8.21 6.93 -10.19
N THR A 235 7.81 5.84 -9.53
CA THR A 235 8.77 4.92 -8.89
C THR A 235 9.74 4.31 -9.90
N ILE A 236 9.22 3.85 -11.04
CA ILE A 236 10.04 3.28 -12.12
C ILE A 236 10.99 4.32 -12.69
N GLU A 237 10.51 5.53 -12.95
CA GLU A 237 11.34 6.62 -13.46
C GLU A 237 12.45 7.00 -12.47
N LEU A 238 12.15 7.06 -11.17
CA LEU A 238 13.16 7.31 -10.12
C LEU A 238 14.23 6.21 -10.06
N ILE A 239 13.86 4.96 -10.27
CA ILE A 239 14.81 3.83 -10.30
C ILE A 239 15.61 3.85 -11.60
N ALA A 240 14.98 4.10 -12.74
CA ALA A 240 15.64 4.20 -14.03
C ALA A 240 16.71 5.30 -14.02
N ARG A 241 16.41 6.47 -13.42
CA ARG A 241 17.36 7.59 -13.29
C ARG A 241 18.46 7.39 -12.24
N GLY A 242 18.50 6.25 -11.56
CA GLY A 242 19.48 5.99 -10.50
C GLY A 242 19.30 6.76 -9.21
N LEU A 243 18.17 7.45 -9.05
CA LEU A 243 17.83 8.13 -7.80
C LEU A 243 17.53 7.15 -6.67
N ILE A 244 16.95 5.98 -7.00
CA ILE A 244 16.77 4.86 -6.08
C ILE A 244 17.66 3.70 -6.55
N THR A 245 18.60 3.30 -5.71
CA THR A 245 19.56 2.23 -6.03
C THR A 245 19.73 1.27 -4.85
N ARG A 246 20.10 0.03 -5.19
CA ARG A 246 20.56 -0.96 -4.22
C ARG A 246 21.99 -1.33 -4.60
N THR A 247 22.89 -1.32 -3.62
CA THR A 247 24.28 -1.71 -3.84
C THR A 247 24.30 -3.19 -4.22
N PRO A 248 25.00 -3.58 -5.29
CA PRO A 248 25.19 -4.98 -5.61
C PRO A 248 25.78 -5.68 -4.39
N SER A 249 25.16 -6.80 -3.97
CA SER A 249 25.76 -7.62 -2.92
C SER A 249 27.07 -8.15 -3.47
N THR A 250 28.19 -7.71 -2.92
CA THR A 250 29.53 -8.24 -3.20
C THR A 250 29.67 -9.64 -2.59
N ALA A 251 28.81 -10.57 -3.01
CA ALA A 251 29.05 -11.98 -2.78
C ALA A 251 30.20 -12.38 -3.72
N ARG A 252 31.43 -12.32 -3.21
CA ARG A 252 32.58 -12.99 -3.85
C ARG A 252 32.16 -14.41 -4.22
N PRO A 253 32.46 -14.90 -5.43
CA PRO A 253 32.40 -16.34 -5.69
C PRO A 253 33.25 -17.01 -4.62
N ARG A 254 32.68 -17.94 -3.86
CA ARG A 254 33.49 -18.78 -2.98
C ARG A 254 34.39 -19.63 -3.89
N PRO A 255 35.71 -19.66 -3.65
CA PRO A 255 36.62 -20.48 -4.42
C PRO A 255 36.29 -21.97 -4.27
#